data_AF-W0SEQ8-F1
#
_entry.id   AF-W0SEQ8-F1
#
_cell.length_a   1.000
_cell.length_b   1.000
_cell.length_c   1.000
_cell.angle_alpha   90.00
_cell.angle_beta   90.00
_cell.angle_gamma   90.00
#
_symmetry.space_group_name_H-M   'P 1'
#
loop_
_entity.id
_entity.type
_entity.pdbx_description
1 polymer ?
#
loop_
_entity_poly.entity_id
_entity_poly.type
_entity_poly.pdbx_seq_one_letter_code
_entity_poly.pdbx_strand_id
1 'polypeptide(L)'
;MLASPQHLIDGEVAELKRFGYTPFGDAAPDWAGMWQLLKGDFATLRRAQVPAYAEMSPWPQEGARIYMRRRLLADRLFEECQVLYRCLHEEGINTERVEAYTLARDAYEEAVLDFGKAREMLEEVFTKTVDLVQVKR
;
A
#
# COMPACT_ATOMS: atom_id res chain seq x y z
N MET A 1 14.46 21.99 13.80
CA MET A 1 14.61 21.33 12.48
C MET A 1 13.44 20.38 12.36
N LEU A 2 12.50 20.65 11.44
CA LEU A 2 11.29 19.84 11.29
C LEU A 2 11.69 18.50 10.70
N ALA A 3 11.55 17.44 11.50
CA ALA A 3 11.86 16.09 11.12
C ALA A 3 10.82 15.65 10.06
N SER A 4 11.26 15.52 8.80
CA SER A 4 10.43 15.10 7.66
C SER A 4 9.65 13.83 7.96
N PRO A 5 8.35 13.70 7.66
CA PRO A 5 7.55 12.48 7.89
C PRO A 5 8.20 11.17 7.38
N GLN A 6 9.18 11.29 6.48
CA GLN A 6 10.01 10.19 5.99
C GLN A 6 10.72 9.39 7.10
N HIS A 7 11.23 10.03 8.18
CA HIS A 7 11.94 9.28 9.24
C HIS A 7 11.03 8.34 10.04
N LEU A 8 9.72 8.64 10.10
CA LEU A 8 8.75 7.74 10.71
C LEU A 8 8.61 6.46 9.87
N ILE A 9 8.77 6.54 8.55
CA ILE A 9 8.68 5.38 7.63
C ILE A 9 9.85 4.42 7.84
N ASP A 10 11.03 4.95 8.19
CA ASP A 10 12.26 4.19 8.31
C ASP A 10 12.43 3.51 9.69
N GLY A 11 11.66 3.93 10.70
CA GLY A 11 11.85 3.50 12.10
C GLY A 11 11.20 2.17 12.53
N GLU A 12 10.15 1.70 11.86
CA GLU A 12 9.29 0.56 12.32
C GLU A 12 9.35 -0.66 11.38
N VAL A 13 10.51 -0.79 10.74
CA VAL A 13 10.96 -1.81 9.79
C VAL A 13 10.77 -3.28 10.26
N ALA A 14 10.54 -3.55 11.55
CA ALA A 14 10.39 -4.91 12.07
C ALA A 14 9.02 -5.56 11.79
N GLU A 15 7.94 -4.77 11.61
CA GLU A 15 6.56 -5.28 11.64
C GLU A 15 5.99 -5.64 10.25
N LEU A 16 6.41 -4.93 9.19
CA LEU A 16 6.06 -5.22 7.79
C LEU A 16 6.44 -6.64 7.32
N LYS A 17 7.39 -7.30 8.01
CA LYS A 17 7.78 -8.70 7.76
C LYS A 17 6.61 -9.68 7.88
N ARG A 18 5.61 -9.38 8.71
CA ARG A 18 4.44 -10.25 8.89
C ARG A 18 3.60 -10.39 7.61
N PHE A 19 3.66 -9.40 6.74
CA PHE A 19 3.00 -9.39 5.42
C PHE A 19 3.93 -9.84 4.29
N GLY A 20 5.13 -10.34 4.63
CA GLY A 20 6.13 -10.77 3.65
C GLY A 20 6.96 -9.65 3.05
N TYR A 21 6.85 -8.42 3.56
CA TYR A 21 7.67 -7.29 3.09
C TYR A 21 9.03 -7.28 3.79
N THR A 22 10.07 -6.97 3.04
CA THR A 22 11.40 -6.72 3.60
C THR A 22 11.48 -5.25 4.00
N PRO A 23 11.96 -4.93 5.20
CA PRO A 23 12.10 -3.53 5.60
C PRO A 23 12.94 -2.70 4.65
N PHE A 24 12.56 -1.43 4.51
CA PHE A 24 13.34 -0.40 3.84
C PHE A 24 14.64 -0.17 4.64
N GLY A 25 15.75 -0.75 4.18
CA GLY A 25 17.06 -0.16 4.47
C GLY A 25 17.27 1.07 3.57
N ASP A 26 18.47 1.68 3.58
CA ASP A 26 18.89 2.72 2.61
C ASP A 26 18.86 2.26 1.13
N ALA A 27 18.44 1.01 0.87
CA ALA A 27 18.27 0.43 -0.44
C ALA A 27 16.88 0.76 -1.03
N ALA A 28 16.83 0.99 -2.34
CA ALA A 28 15.58 1.21 -3.05
C ALA A 28 14.58 0.05 -2.82
N PRO A 29 13.27 0.33 -2.75
CA PRO A 29 12.25 -0.70 -2.52
C PRO A 29 12.29 -1.80 -3.57
N ASP A 30 12.15 -3.06 -3.17
CA ASP A 30 11.95 -4.18 -4.10
C ASP A 30 10.53 -4.15 -4.67
N TRP A 31 10.32 -3.25 -5.64
CA TRP A 31 9.05 -3.09 -6.34
C TRP A 31 8.64 -4.37 -7.07
N ALA A 32 9.59 -5.14 -7.58
CA ALA A 32 9.30 -6.36 -8.32
C ALA A 32 8.77 -7.45 -7.39
N GLY A 33 9.44 -7.68 -6.25
CA GLY A 33 9.00 -8.60 -5.22
C GLY A 33 7.64 -8.21 -4.63
N MET A 34 7.48 -6.93 -4.29
CA MET A 34 6.21 -6.41 -3.79
C MET A 34 5.07 -6.59 -4.80
N TRP A 35 5.32 -6.31 -6.07
CA TRP A 35 4.32 -6.51 -7.12
C TRP A 35 3.89 -7.97 -7.26
N GLN A 36 4.78 -8.96 -7.05
CA GLN A 36 4.38 -10.37 -7.10
C GLN A 36 3.31 -10.72 -6.07
N LEU A 37 3.31 -10.07 -4.91
CA LEU A 37 2.32 -10.29 -3.85
C LEU A 37 0.96 -9.65 -4.19
N LEU A 38 0.98 -8.52 -4.90
CA LEU A 38 -0.22 -7.69 -5.06
C LEU A 38 -0.84 -7.72 -6.46
N LYS A 39 -0.11 -8.18 -7.48
CA LYS A 39 -0.62 -8.19 -8.87
C LYS A 39 -1.89 -9.03 -9.04
N GLY A 40 -2.14 -9.96 -8.11
CA GLY A 40 -3.38 -10.75 -8.05
C GLY A 40 -4.65 -9.91 -7.94
N ASP A 41 -4.58 -8.72 -7.34
CA ASP A 41 -5.71 -7.78 -7.21
C ASP A 41 -6.23 -7.28 -8.56
N PHE A 42 -5.43 -7.44 -9.62
CA PHE A 42 -5.72 -7.02 -10.98
C PHE A 42 -6.04 -8.20 -11.90
N ALA A 43 -6.11 -9.42 -11.38
CA ALA A 43 -6.50 -10.58 -12.18
C ALA A 43 -8.02 -10.55 -12.41
N THR A 44 -8.44 -10.64 -13.67
CA THR A 44 -9.86 -10.71 -14.05
C THR A 44 -10.08 -11.85 -15.03
N LEU A 45 -11.34 -12.23 -15.28
CA LEU A 45 -11.66 -13.24 -16.30
C LEU A 45 -11.14 -12.86 -17.70
N ARG A 46 -11.05 -11.55 -18.00
CA ARG A 46 -10.53 -11.03 -19.28
C ARG A 46 -9.02 -10.79 -19.26
N ARG A 47 -8.40 -10.80 -18.08
CA ARG A 47 -6.96 -10.62 -17.85
C ARG A 47 -6.48 -11.59 -16.78
N ALA A 48 -6.42 -12.87 -17.14
CA ALA A 48 -5.99 -13.94 -16.22
C ALA A 48 -4.50 -13.85 -15.87
N GLN A 49 -3.70 -13.23 -16.75
CA GLN A 49 -2.28 -12.97 -16.51
C GLN A 49 -2.03 -11.47 -16.41
N VAL A 50 -1.62 -11.03 -15.22
CA VAL A 50 -1.15 -9.67 -14.96
C VAL A 50 0.37 -9.64 -15.14
N PRO A 51 0.91 -8.72 -15.96
CA PRO A 51 2.34 -8.71 -16.28
C PRO A 51 3.20 -8.58 -15.03
N ALA A 52 4.41 -9.16 -15.08
CA ALA A 52 5.41 -8.89 -14.06
C ALA A 52 5.83 -7.42 -14.10
N TYR A 53 6.32 -6.89 -12.99
CA TYR A 53 6.68 -5.47 -12.88
C TYR A 53 7.70 -5.05 -13.95
N ALA A 54 8.70 -5.87 -14.20
CA ALA A 54 9.74 -5.62 -15.20
C ALA A 54 9.25 -5.71 -16.66
N GLU A 55 8.09 -6.34 -16.90
CA GLU A 55 7.50 -6.51 -18.24
C GLU A 55 6.56 -5.36 -18.63
N MET A 56 6.19 -4.52 -17.65
CA MET A 56 5.34 -3.37 -17.88
C MET A 56 6.07 -2.24 -18.60
N SER A 57 5.33 -1.47 -19.40
CA SER A 57 5.82 -0.19 -19.90
C SER A 57 5.92 0.85 -18.77
N PRO A 58 6.67 1.96 -18.94
CA PRO A 58 6.95 2.91 -17.86
C PRO A 58 5.70 3.52 -17.19
N TRP A 59 4.61 3.67 -17.94
CA TRP A 59 3.38 4.27 -17.42
C TRP A 59 2.61 3.35 -16.44
N PRO A 60 2.27 2.10 -16.78
CA PRO A 60 1.78 1.11 -15.83
C PRO A 60 2.74 0.85 -14.66
N GLN A 61 4.07 0.89 -14.88
CA GLN A 61 5.04 0.75 -13.78
C GLN A 61 4.90 1.85 -12.74
N GLU A 62 4.68 3.10 -13.15
CA GLU A 62 4.47 4.21 -12.21
C GLU A 62 3.15 4.05 -11.45
N GLY A 63 2.06 3.67 -12.15
CA GLY A 63 0.79 3.35 -11.50
C GLY A 63 0.92 2.23 -10.46
N ALA A 64 1.68 1.18 -10.77
CA ALA A 64 1.99 0.10 -9.84
C ALA A 64 2.80 0.58 -8.62
N ARG A 65 3.78 1.48 -8.78
CA ARG A 65 4.51 2.08 -7.63
C ARG A 65 3.57 2.87 -6.73
N ILE A 66 2.68 3.68 -7.30
CA ILE A 66 1.72 4.47 -6.53
C ILE A 66 0.82 3.53 -5.73
N TYR A 67 0.22 2.53 -6.38
CA TYR A 67 -0.63 1.54 -5.74
C TYR A 67 0.10 0.79 -4.61
N MET A 68 1.33 0.32 -4.84
CA MET A 68 2.15 -0.35 -3.83
C MET A 68 2.48 0.56 -2.63
N ARG A 69 2.84 1.82 -2.87
CA ARG A 69 3.08 2.80 -1.79
C ARG A 69 1.83 3.05 -0.96
N ARG A 70 0.66 3.15 -1.59
CA ARG A 70 -0.61 3.33 -0.87
C ARG A 70 -0.99 2.10 -0.04
N ARG A 71 -0.71 0.89 -0.55
CA ARG A 71 -0.89 -0.35 0.22
C ARG A 71 -0.05 -0.34 1.51
N LEU A 72 1.24 0.00 1.40
CA LEU A 72 2.16 0.04 2.55
C LEU A 72 1.73 1.07 3.59
N LEU A 73 1.30 2.25 3.14
CA LEU A 73 0.80 3.28 4.05
C LEU A 73 -0.44 2.80 4.80
N ALA A 74 -1.39 2.17 4.11
CA ALA A 74 -2.58 1.60 4.74
C ALA A 74 -2.23 0.49 5.73
N ASP A 75 -1.29 -0.41 5.39
CA ASP A 75 -0.83 -1.47 6.29
C ASP A 75 -0.21 -0.91 7.57
N ARG A 76 0.66 0.09 7.43
CA ARG A 76 1.28 0.75 8.58
C ARG A 76 0.25 1.40 9.50
N LEU A 77 -0.66 2.19 8.94
CA LEU A 77 -1.68 2.89 9.74
C LEU A 77 -2.65 1.90 10.40
N PHE A 78 -2.91 0.76 9.76
CA PHE A 78 -3.65 -0.33 10.38
C PHE A 78 -2.93 -0.92 11.59
N GLU A 79 -1.62 -1.13 11.51
CA GLU A 79 -0.80 -1.60 12.63
C GLU A 79 -0.84 -0.60 13.80
N GLU A 80 -0.66 0.70 13.51
CA GLU A 80 -0.77 1.78 14.51
C GLU A 80 -2.15 1.77 15.20
N CYS A 81 -3.23 1.63 14.42
CA CYS A 81 -4.58 1.47 14.97
C CYS A 81 -4.69 0.25 15.90
N GLN A 82 -4.09 -0.88 15.54
CA GLN A 82 -4.11 -2.07 16.39
C GLN A 82 -3.31 -1.89 17.69
N VAL A 83 -2.17 -1.22 17.63
CA VAL A 83 -1.37 -0.90 18.82
C VAL A 83 -2.20 -0.05 19.78
N LEU A 84 -2.79 1.05 19.29
CA LEU A 84 -3.60 1.95 20.10
C LEU A 84 -4.86 1.27 20.64
N TYR A 85 -5.50 0.41 19.83
CA TYR A 85 -6.62 -0.40 20.28
C TYR A 85 -6.23 -1.35 21.42
N ARG A 86 -5.07 -2.02 21.34
CA ARG A 86 -4.56 -2.85 22.44
C ARG A 86 -4.29 -2.02 23.70
N CYS A 87 -3.65 -0.86 23.58
CA CYS A 87 -3.39 0.03 24.71
C CYS A 87 -4.68 0.47 25.43
N LEU A 88 -5.79 0.70 24.70
CA LEU A 88 -7.09 1.00 25.31
C LEU A 88 -7.59 -0.11 26.24
N HIS A 89 -7.37 -1.37 25.87
CA HIS A 89 -7.83 -2.53 26.65
C HIS A 89 -6.85 -2.93 27.76
N GLU A 90 -5.54 -2.81 27.51
CA GLU A 90 -4.50 -3.28 28.44
C GLU A 90 -4.16 -2.23 29.51
N GLU A 91 -4.15 -0.95 29.17
CA GLU A 91 -3.71 0.13 30.06
C GLU A 91 -4.86 0.97 30.62
N GLY A 92 -6.10 0.65 30.23
CA GLY A 92 -7.32 1.32 30.64
C GLY A 92 -7.73 2.48 29.73
N ILE A 93 -9.06 2.63 29.61
CA ILE A 93 -9.69 3.65 28.78
C ILE A 93 -9.57 5.01 29.47
N ASN A 94 -8.92 5.96 28.79
CA ASN A 94 -8.94 7.38 29.14
C ASN A 94 -9.16 8.23 27.89
N THR A 95 -9.53 9.50 28.07
CA THR A 95 -9.89 10.39 26.96
C THR A 95 -8.75 10.55 25.95
N GLU A 96 -7.51 10.73 26.41
CA GLU A 96 -6.34 10.92 25.54
C GLU A 96 -6.08 9.70 24.64
N ARG A 97 -6.19 8.48 25.18
CA ARG A 97 -6.02 7.25 24.41
C ARG A 97 -7.16 7.03 23.42
N VAL A 98 -8.38 7.38 23.80
CA VAL A 98 -9.55 7.29 22.91
C VAL A 98 -9.40 8.28 21.75
N GLU A 99 -8.94 9.50 22.02
CA GLU A 99 -8.64 10.49 20.99
C GLU A 99 -7.51 10.03 20.06
N ALA A 100 -6.40 9.53 20.62
CA ALA A 100 -5.29 9.00 19.82
C ALA A 100 -5.72 7.86 18.89
N TYR A 101 -6.48 6.88 19.42
CA TYR A 101 -7.04 5.80 18.62
C TYR A 101 -7.99 6.30 17.53
N THR A 102 -8.83 7.29 17.83
CA THR A 102 -9.78 7.86 16.87
C THR A 102 -9.04 8.54 15.71
N LEU A 103 -8.01 9.35 16.01
CA LEU A 103 -7.18 10.00 14.99
C LEU A 103 -6.45 8.99 14.10
N ALA A 104 -5.87 7.94 14.70
CA ALA A 104 -5.22 6.88 13.94
C ALA A 104 -6.21 6.15 13.03
N ARG A 105 -7.42 5.87 13.53
CA ARG A 105 -8.49 5.21 12.76
C ARG A 105 -8.91 6.04 11.57
N ASP A 106 -9.12 7.34 11.76
CA ASP A 106 -9.48 8.26 10.67
C ASP A 106 -8.37 8.32 9.61
N ALA A 107 -7.10 8.40 10.02
CA ALA A 107 -5.96 8.36 9.11
C ALA A 107 -5.88 7.04 8.31
N TYR A 108 -6.12 5.90 8.97
CA TYR A 108 -6.19 4.60 8.31
C TYR A 108 -7.36 4.53 7.30
N GLU A 109 -8.54 5.02 7.67
CA GLU A 109 -9.71 5.05 6.78
C GLU A 109 -9.43 5.89 5.52
N GLU A 110 -8.80 7.06 5.67
CA GLU A 110 -8.35 7.88 4.54
C GLU A 110 -7.33 7.14 3.65
N ALA A 111 -6.35 6.46 4.26
CA ALA A 111 -5.36 5.69 3.51
C ALA A 111 -5.96 4.51 2.75
N VAL A 112 -6.99 3.85 3.29
CA VAL A 112 -7.74 2.79 2.60
C VAL A 112 -8.49 3.36 1.39
N LEU A 113 -9.10 4.54 1.52
CA LEU A 113 -9.75 5.21 0.39
C LEU A 113 -8.75 5.55 -0.71
N ASP A 114 -7.60 6.09 -0.36
CA ASP A 114 -6.53 6.42 -1.31
C ASP A 114 -5.93 5.16 -1.97
N PHE A 115 -5.81 4.07 -1.22
CA PHE A 115 -5.42 2.76 -1.77
C PHE A 115 -6.45 2.25 -2.79
N GLY A 116 -7.75 2.36 -2.48
CA GLY A 116 -8.84 2.03 -3.40
C GLY A 116 -8.76 2.83 -4.70
N LYS A 117 -8.59 4.16 -4.60
CA LYS A 117 -8.42 5.04 -5.78
C LYS A 117 -7.19 4.65 -6.60
N ALA A 118 -6.06 4.36 -5.96
CA ALA A 118 -4.85 3.95 -6.66
C ALA A 118 -5.05 2.63 -7.44
N ARG A 119 -5.83 1.69 -6.88
CA ARG A 119 -6.22 0.45 -7.57
C ARG A 119 -7.07 0.76 -8.81
N GLU A 120 -8.09 1.59 -8.67
CA GLU A 120 -8.97 1.97 -9.79
C GLU A 120 -8.19 2.65 -10.93
N MET A 121 -7.29 3.57 -10.58
CA MET A 121 -6.42 4.24 -11.55
C MET A 121 -5.53 3.25 -12.32
N LEU A 122 -4.90 2.30 -11.63
CA LEU A 122 -4.05 1.30 -12.29
C LEU A 122 -4.86 0.31 -13.13
N GLU A 123 -6.07 -0.05 -12.69
CA GLU A 123 -6.99 -0.88 -13.47
C GLU A 123 -7.39 -0.20 -14.79
N GLU A 124 -7.67 1.11 -14.75
CA GLU A 124 -7.97 1.90 -15.95
C GLU A 124 -6.78 1.91 -16.93
N VAL A 125 -5.56 2.03 -16.41
CA VAL A 125 -4.33 1.97 -17.21
C VAL A 125 -4.18 0.60 -17.87
N PHE A 126 -4.40 -0.49 -17.14
CA PHE A 126 -4.32 -1.83 -17.73
C PHE A 126 -5.42 -2.08 -18.75
N THR A 127 -6.65 -1.63 -18.50
CA THR A 127 -7.77 -1.79 -19.44
C THR A 127 -7.45 -1.11 -20.78
N LYS A 128 -7.02 0.17 -20.73
CA LYS A 128 -6.61 0.92 -21.93
C LYS A 128 -5.44 0.26 -22.66
N THR A 129 -4.50 -0.35 -21.94
CA THR A 129 -3.35 -1.03 -22.53
C THR A 129 -3.74 -2.35 -23.21
N VAL A 130 -4.69 -3.11 -22.64
CA VAL A 130 -5.21 -4.35 -23.25
C VAL A 130 -5.98 -4.04 -24.54
N ASP A 131 -6.82 -3.01 -24.54
CA ASP A 131 -7.61 -2.62 -25.72
C ASP A 131 -6.71 -2.22 -26.90
N LEU A 132 -5.58 -1.54 -26.61
CA LEU A 132 -4.58 -1.17 -27.63
C LEU A 132 -3.86 -2.38 -28.26
N VAL A 133 -3.76 -3.51 -27.54
CA VAL A 133 -3.15 -4.76 -28.05
C VAL A 133 -4.16 -5.56 -28.88
N GLN A 134 -5.45 -5.50 -28.56
CA GLN A 134 -6.50 -6.19 -29.33
C GLN A 134 -6.85 -5.50 -30.65
N VAL A 135 -6.80 -4.16 -30.71
CA VAL A 135 -7.09 -3.39 -31.94
C VAL A 135 -6.00 -3.52 -33.02
N LYS A 136 -4.80 -4.02 -32.66
CA LYS A 136 -3.68 -4.23 -33.59
C LYS A 136 -3.60 -5.64 -34.18
N ARG A 137 -4.57 -6.52 -33.92
CA ARG A 137 -4.68 -7.87 -34.51
C ARG A 137 -5.81 -7.91 -35.52
#